data_AF-A0A9X3L4L6-F1
#
_entry.id   AF-A0A9X3L4L6-F1
#
_cell.length_a   1.000
_cell.length_b   1.000
_cell.length_c   1.000
_cell.angle_alpha   90.00
_cell.angle_beta   90.00
_cell.angle_gamma   90.00
#
_symmetry.space_group_name_H-M   'P 1'
#
loop_
_entity.id
_entity.type
_entity.pdbx_description
1 polymer ?
#
loop_
_entity_poly.entity_id
_entity_poly.type
_entity_poly.pdbx_seq_one_letter_code
_entity_poly.pdbx_strand_id
1 'polypeptide(L)'
;MPSQINVRPASVEDVDSIIELDPIARQEPGRKAFIANAVAAGQCRVAVQAQDASAVIGYGILNKSFFENDFIPLIVVKASARRRGVATAIMTTIPNSCL
;
A
#
# COMPACT_ATOMS: atom_id res chain seq x y z
N MET A 1 -7.64 -16.78 -15.75
CA MET A 1 -6.23 -16.33 -15.60
C MET A 1 -6.12 -15.65 -14.25
N PRO A 2 -5.24 -16.07 -13.33
CA PRO A 2 -5.05 -15.32 -12.08
C PRO A 2 -4.57 -13.92 -12.47
N SER A 3 -5.29 -12.89 -12.05
CA SER A 3 -4.91 -11.50 -12.26
C SER A 3 -3.56 -11.28 -11.58
N GLN A 4 -2.50 -11.23 -12.37
CA GLN A 4 -1.14 -11.04 -11.87
C GLN A 4 -1.08 -9.66 -11.18
N ILE A 5 -0.76 -9.68 -9.88
CA ILE A 5 -0.63 -8.48 -9.06
C ILE A 5 0.83 -8.07 -9.10
N ASN A 6 1.11 -6.82 -9.47
CA ASN A 6 2.46 -6.26 -9.39
C ASN A 6 2.54 -5.33 -8.18
N VAL A 7 3.64 -5.38 -7.42
CA VAL A 7 3.86 -4.52 -6.26
C VAL A 7 5.13 -3.71 -6.48
N ARG A 8 5.03 -2.39 -6.28
CA ARG A 8 6.14 -1.44 -6.47
C ARG A 8 6.15 -0.38 -5.35
N PRO A 9 7.28 0.32 -5.13
CA PRO A 9 7.28 1.56 -4.36
C PRO A 9 6.20 2.51 -4.87
N ALA A 10 5.50 3.17 -3.94
CA ALA A 10 4.59 4.26 -4.26
C ALA A 10 5.39 5.50 -4.65
N SER A 11 4.92 6.25 -5.65
CA SER A 11 5.39 7.59 -5.97
C SER A 11 4.37 8.63 -5.48
N VAL A 12 4.76 9.91 -5.50
CA VAL A 12 3.85 11.03 -5.15
C VAL A 12 2.60 11.04 -6.05
N GLU A 13 2.72 10.59 -7.29
CA GLU A 13 1.61 10.50 -8.25
C GLU A 13 0.55 9.45 -7.85
N ASP A 14 0.91 8.48 -7.00
CA ASP A 14 -0.04 7.48 -6.51
C ASP A 14 -0.91 8.00 -5.36
N VAL A 15 -0.55 9.11 -4.70
CA VAL A 15 -1.17 9.57 -3.44
C VAL A 15 -2.68 9.79 -3.61
N ASP A 16 -3.10 10.49 -4.65
CA ASP A 16 -4.53 10.75 -4.90
C ASP A 16 -5.30 9.44 -5.16
N SER A 17 -4.70 8.51 -5.90
CA SER A 17 -5.28 7.18 -6.16
C SER A 17 -5.40 6.34 -4.87
N ILE A 18 -4.39 6.44 -3.99
CA ILE A 18 -4.40 5.77 -2.68
C ILE A 18 -5.49 6.36 -1.78
N ILE A 19 -5.62 7.68 -1.73
CA ILE A 19 -6.65 8.36 -0.95
C ILE A 19 -8.05 7.98 -1.46
N GLU A 20 -8.26 7.95 -2.78
CA GLU A 20 -9.57 7.58 -3.34
C GLU A 20 -9.93 6.11 -3.05
N LEU A 21 -8.94 5.22 -3.07
CA LEU A 21 -9.11 3.81 -2.74
C LEU A 21 -9.50 3.58 -1.27
N ASP A 22 -9.05 4.43 -0.35
CA ASP A 22 -9.24 4.31 1.09
C ASP A 22 -10.38 5.23 1.59
N PRO A 23 -11.57 4.68 1.89
CA PRO A 23 -12.71 5.50 2.32
C PRO A 23 -12.46 6.28 3.60
N ILE A 24 -11.59 5.77 4.50
CA ILE A 24 -11.24 6.46 5.74
C ILE A 24 -10.32 7.63 5.41
N ALA A 25 -9.32 7.42 4.53
CA ALA A 25 -8.42 8.49 4.10
C ALA A 25 -9.21 9.63 3.45
N ARG A 26 -10.26 9.36 2.65
CA ARG A 26 -11.09 10.43 2.07
C ARG A 26 -11.69 11.39 3.10
N GLN A 27 -12.05 10.88 4.27
CA GLN A 27 -12.78 11.63 5.31
C GLN A 27 -11.89 12.11 6.46
N GLU A 28 -10.74 11.48 6.68
CA GLU A 28 -9.90 11.70 7.86
C GLU A 28 -8.56 12.34 7.45
N PRO A 29 -8.37 13.66 7.70
CA PRO A 29 -7.18 14.38 7.24
C PRO A 29 -5.87 13.83 7.82
N GLY A 30 -5.89 13.28 9.03
CA GLY A 30 -4.72 12.67 9.65
C GLY A 30 -4.22 11.47 8.84
N ARG A 31 -5.12 10.58 8.40
CA ARG A 31 -4.79 9.48 7.49
C ARG A 31 -4.30 9.93 6.13
N LYS A 32 -4.84 11.02 5.55
CA LYS A 32 -4.28 11.60 4.30
C LYS A 32 -2.83 12.03 4.49
N ALA A 33 -2.57 12.82 5.54
CA ALA A 33 -1.23 13.31 5.84
C ALA A 33 -0.26 12.16 6.15
N PHE A 34 -0.71 11.16 6.90
CA PHE A 34 0.06 9.96 7.20
C PHE A 34 0.47 9.21 5.92
N ILE A 35 -0.47 8.99 4.99
CA ILE A 35 -0.20 8.35 3.70
C ILE A 35 0.80 9.17 2.88
N ALA A 36 0.57 10.48 2.72
CA ALA A 36 1.46 11.34 1.94
C ALA A 36 2.89 11.36 2.50
N ASN A 37 3.04 11.45 3.82
CA ASN A 37 4.34 11.40 4.49
C ASN A 37 5.03 10.04 4.30
N ALA A 38 4.29 8.94 4.40
CA ALA A 38 4.84 7.60 4.17
C ALA A 38 5.29 7.39 2.73
N VAL A 39 4.57 7.94 1.74
CA VAL A 39 4.98 7.92 0.33
C VAL A 39 6.28 8.74 0.16
N ALA A 40 6.32 9.97 0.68
CA ALA A 40 7.51 10.81 0.60
C ALA A 40 8.74 10.18 1.27
N ALA A 41 8.54 9.42 2.35
CA ALA A 41 9.59 8.69 3.05
C ALA A 41 10.01 7.36 2.38
N GLY A 42 9.41 6.98 1.24
CA GLY A 42 9.68 5.70 0.58
C GLY A 42 9.18 4.47 1.34
N GLN A 43 8.29 4.66 2.31
CA GLN A 43 7.76 3.63 3.21
C GLN A 43 6.47 2.98 2.68
N CYS A 44 5.93 3.46 1.57
CA CYS A 44 4.68 2.98 1.00
C CYS A 44 4.91 2.09 -0.24
N ARG A 45 4.15 1.00 -0.33
CA ARG A 45 4.07 0.09 -1.48
C ARG A 45 2.66 0.12 -2.04
N VAL A 46 2.53 0.17 -3.36
CA VAL A 46 1.26 0.00 -4.06
C VAL A 46 1.22 -1.33 -4.79
N ALA A 47 0.06 -1.97 -4.75
CA ALA A 47 -0.29 -3.09 -5.60
C ALA A 47 -1.15 -2.57 -6.76
N VAL A 48 -0.76 -2.95 -7.97
CA VAL A 48 -1.43 -2.58 -9.22
C VAL A 48 -1.77 -3.84 -10.01
N GLN A 49 -2.77 -3.73 -10.89
CA GLN A 49 -3.10 -4.82 -11.79
C GLN A 49 -2.03 -4.91 -12.90
N ALA A 50 -1.55 -6.11 -13.25
CA ALA A 50 -0.48 -6.23 -14.25
C ALA A 50 -0.83 -5.64 -15.63
N GLN A 51 -2.11 -5.65 -16.00
CA GLN A 51 -2.60 -5.08 -17.26
C GLN A 51 -2.78 -3.55 -17.21
N ASP A 52 -2.77 -2.96 -16.02
CA ASP A 52 -2.94 -1.52 -15.80
C ASP A 52 -2.15 -1.09 -14.55
N ALA A 53 -0.92 -0.63 -14.79
CA ALA A 53 -0.01 -0.20 -13.74
C ALA A 53 -0.41 1.14 -13.08
N SER A 54 -1.38 1.86 -13.64
CA SER A 54 -1.95 3.07 -13.05
C SER A 54 -3.09 2.76 -12.08
N ALA A 55 -3.76 1.61 -12.24
CA ALA A 55 -4.84 1.20 -11.38
C ALA A 55 -4.32 0.60 -10.06
N VAL A 56 -4.21 1.44 -9.03
CA VAL A 56 -3.97 1.00 -7.65
C VAL A 56 -5.15 0.15 -7.16
N ILE A 57 -4.85 -1.08 -6.75
CA ILE A 57 -5.81 -2.06 -6.20
C ILE A 57 -5.57 -2.36 -4.71
N GLY A 58 -4.46 -1.87 -4.17
CA GLY A 58 -4.18 -1.84 -2.74
C GLY A 58 -2.88 -1.12 -2.44
N TYR A 59 -2.64 -0.82 -1.18
CA TYR A 59 -1.37 -0.26 -0.72
C TYR A 59 -1.04 -0.77 0.69
N GLY A 60 0.23 -0.67 1.06
CA GLY A 60 0.70 -0.93 2.42
C GLY A 60 1.83 0.01 2.80
N ILE A 61 1.84 0.42 4.05
CA ILE A 61 2.93 1.22 4.64
C ILE A 61 3.74 0.30 5.55
N LEU A 62 5.06 0.32 5.37
CA LEU A 62 6.03 -0.38 6.20
C LEU A 62 6.99 0.67 6.77
N ASN A 63 7.09 0.73 8.09
CA ASN A 63 8.04 1.60 8.76
C ASN A 63 8.56 0.96 10.05
N LYS A 64 9.41 1.68 10.77
CA LYS A 64 10.02 1.24 12.03
C LYS A 64 9.42 1.94 13.26
N SER A 65 8.15 2.33 13.20
CA SER A 65 7.52 3.11 14.26
C SER A 65 7.18 2.30 15.53
N PHE A 66 7.45 0.99 15.54
CA PHE A 66 7.19 0.11 16.67
C PHE A 66 8.50 -0.41 17.28
N PHE A 67 9.10 0.37 18.17
CA PHE A 67 10.37 0.03 18.84
C PHE A 67 11.49 -0.35 17.86
N GLU A 68 11.60 0.38 16.74
CA GLU A 68 12.58 0.14 15.66
C GLU A 68 12.43 -1.21 14.91
N ASN A 69 11.39 -1.99 15.22
CA ASN A 69 11.04 -3.20 14.50
C ASN A 69 10.26 -2.87 13.23
N ASP A 70 10.39 -3.72 12.23
CA ASP A 70 9.58 -3.63 11.03
C ASP A 70 8.10 -3.82 11.38
N PHE A 71 7.31 -2.81 11.07
CA PHE A 71 5.91 -2.72 11.43
C PHE A 71 5.10 -2.30 10.22
N ILE A 72 3.91 -2.88 10.09
CA ILE A 72 2.93 -2.53 9.06
C ILE A 72 1.81 -1.74 9.73
N PRO A 73 1.90 -0.40 9.84
CA PRO A 73 0.82 0.40 10.39
C PRO A 73 -0.48 0.26 9.62
N LEU A 74 -0.38 0.03 8.31
CA LEU A 74 -1.54 0.12 7.44
C LEU A 74 -1.38 -0.76 6.20
N ILE A 75 -2.43 -1.54 5.91
CA ILE A 75 -2.60 -2.23 4.64
C ILE A 75 -4.07 -2.16 4.23
N VAL A 76 -4.33 -1.73 3.00
CA VAL A 76 -5.70 -1.55 2.48
C VAL A 76 -5.79 -2.14 1.09
N VAL A 77 -6.85 -2.90 0.85
CA VAL A 77 -7.16 -3.51 -0.45
C VAL A 77 -8.53 -3.02 -0.92
N LYS A 78 -8.59 -2.56 -2.17
CA LYS A 78 -9.81 -2.16 -2.85
C LYS A 78 -10.85 -3.27 -2.72
N ALA A 79 -12.09 -2.92 -2.37
CA ALA A 79 -13.13 -3.92 -2.08
C ALA A 79 -13.30 -4.97 -3.19
N SER A 80 -13.29 -4.53 -4.46
CA SER A 80 -13.42 -5.40 -5.63
C SER A 80 -12.20 -6.30 -5.90
N ALA A 81 -11.05 -6.02 -5.30
CA ALA A 81 -9.80 -6.77 -5.44
C ALA A 81 -9.49 -7.66 -4.21
N ARG A 82 -10.35 -7.68 -3.20
CA ARG A 82 -10.19 -8.54 -2.01
C ARG A 82 -10.26 -10.02 -2.37
N ARG A 83 -9.67 -10.86 -1.50
CA ARG A 83 -9.59 -12.32 -1.67
C ARG A 83 -8.85 -12.79 -2.93
N ARG A 84 -8.05 -11.92 -3.53
CA ARG A 84 -7.20 -12.24 -4.71
C ARG A 84 -5.70 -12.26 -4.39
N GLY A 85 -5.32 -12.24 -3.11
CA GLY A 85 -3.91 -12.25 -2.69
C GLY A 85 -3.20 -10.89 -2.71
N VAL A 86 -3.91 -9.78 -2.93
CA VAL A 86 -3.31 -8.42 -2.98
C VAL A 86 -2.53 -8.07 -1.70
N ALA A 87 -3.14 -8.29 -0.54
CA ALA A 87 -2.48 -8.03 0.74
C ALA A 87 -1.23 -8.92 0.93
N THR A 88 -1.34 -10.20 0.57
CA THR A 88 -0.22 -11.14 0.60
C THR A 88 0.92 -10.67 -0.30
N ALA A 89 0.61 -10.26 -1.54
CA ALA A 89 1.61 -9.75 -2.48
C ALA A 89 2.35 -8.54 -1.91
N ILE A 90 1.63 -7.60 -1.28
CA ILE A 90 2.24 -6.44 -0.60
C ILE A 90 3.16 -6.90 0.53
N MET A 91 2.69 -7.78 1.42
CA MET A 91 3.47 -8.28 2.55
C MET A 91 4.73 -9.03 2.11
N THR A 92 4.67 -9.78 1.01
CA THR A 92 5.85 -10.53 0.49
C THR A 92 6.93 -9.63 -0.12
N THR A 93 6.67 -8.34 -0.32
CA THR A 93 7.72 -7.37 -0.73
C THR A 93 8.54 -6.83 0.43
N ILE A 94 8.15 -7.16 1.66
CA ILE A 94 8.90 -6.80 2.85
C ILE A 94 10.14 -7.69 2.89
N PRO A 95 11.35 -7.13 3.03
CA PRO A 95 12.54 -7.93 3.26
C PRO A 95 12.31 -8.85 4.46
N ASN A 96 12.63 -10.14 4.33
CA ASN A 96 12.63 -11.06 5.48
C ASN A 96 13.77 -10.63 6.43
N SER A 97 13.48 -9.67 7.31
CA SER A 97 14.37 -9.22 8.38
C SER A 97 14.10 -9.97 9.69
N CYS A 98 13.12 -10.88 9.71
CA CYS A 98 12.98 -11.86 10.79
C CYS A 98 14.14 -12.86 10.75
N LEU A 99 15.22 -12.51 11.44
CA LEU A 99 16.19 -13.42 12.05
C LEU A 99 16.15 -13.23 13.56
#